data_AF-A0A5D2JSE5-F1
#
_entry.id   AF-A0A5D2JSE5-F1
#
_cell.length_a   1.000
_cell.length_b   1.000
_cell.length_c   1.000
_cell.angle_alpha   90.00
_cell.angle_beta   90.00
_cell.angle_gamma   90.00
#
_symmetry.space_group_name_H-M   'P 1'
#
loop_
_entity.id
_entity.type
_entity.pdbx_description
1 polymer ?
#
loop_
_entity_poly.entity_id
_entity_poly.type
_entity_poly.pdbx_seq_one_letter_code
_entity_poly.pdbx_strand_id
1 'polypeptide(L)'
;MVYPCCRDVCPTNVSEVQNGGVSDHFLIELNFPTVPVTDFNSAEASLISKALNDAPLIDVKRTTTADDIFVVLQSGKSVIEMEPRFDDILKCPGRGLIVSGAAPPDSEFDFISRFFCPKYGINEFAEVHIVPWHPIGAKSWES
;
A
#
# COMPACT_ATOMS: atom_id res chain seq x y z
N MET A 1 -11.96 -0.20 2.05
CA MET A 1 -13.31 0.10 1.51
C MET A 1 -13.50 -0.75 0.26
N VAL A 2 -14.43 -1.71 0.28
CA VAL A 2 -14.75 -2.55 -0.88
C VAL A 2 -15.73 -1.76 -1.76
N TYR A 3 -15.40 -1.52 -3.03
CA TYR A 3 -16.34 -0.88 -3.95
C TYR A 3 -17.37 -1.91 -4.43
N PRO A 4 -18.69 -1.72 -4.19
CA PRO A 4 -19.72 -2.57 -4.79
C PRO A 4 -19.97 -2.13 -6.24
N CYS A 5 -19.86 -3.07 -7.17
CA CYS A 5 -20.22 -2.83 -8.58
C CYS A 5 -21.75 -2.74 -8.72
N CYS A 6 -22.26 -1.63 -9.29
CA CYS A 6 -23.66 -1.45 -9.64
C CYS A 6 -24.08 -2.45 -10.74
N ARG A 7 -25.17 -3.18 -10.49
CA ARG A 7 -25.86 -4.02 -11.49
C ARG A 7 -26.93 -3.19 -12.17
N ASP A 8 -26.93 -3.16 -13.50
CA ASP A 8 -28.19 -3.12 -14.24
C ASP A 8 -28.07 -3.72 -15.65
N VAL A 9 -29.17 -4.37 -16.03
CA VAL A 9 -29.57 -5.00 -17.31
C VAL A 9 -29.29 -6.50 -17.50
N CYS A 10 -30.41 -7.22 -17.57
CA CYS A 10 -30.63 -8.67 -17.65
C CYS A 10 -30.47 -9.25 -19.07
N PRO A 11 -30.04 -10.52 -19.22
CA PRO A 11 -30.45 -11.37 -20.33
C PRO A 11 -31.60 -12.30 -19.92
N THR A 12 -32.62 -12.34 -20.77
CA THR A 12 -33.81 -13.19 -20.71
C THR A 12 -33.45 -14.68 -20.75
N ASN A 13 -34.00 -15.41 -19.77
CA ASN A 13 -34.51 -16.79 -19.81
C ASN A 13 -33.55 -17.93 -20.23
N VAL A 14 -33.21 -18.82 -19.28
CA VAL A 14 -33.76 -20.20 -19.21
C VAL A 14 -33.04 -21.01 -18.12
N SER A 15 -33.87 -21.67 -17.30
CA SER A 15 -33.61 -22.75 -16.33
C SER A 15 -33.15 -22.37 -14.93
N GLU A 16 -34.12 -22.28 -14.03
CA GLU A 16 -33.93 -22.39 -12.58
C GLU A 16 -33.37 -23.78 -12.21
N VAL A 17 -32.17 -23.80 -11.65
CA VAL A 17 -31.79 -24.79 -10.64
C VAL A 17 -31.37 -24.00 -9.41
N GLN A 18 -32.23 -24.02 -8.39
CA GLN A 18 -31.90 -23.51 -7.08
C GLN A 18 -31.03 -24.54 -6.37
N ASN A 19 -29.77 -24.19 -6.11
CA ASN A 19 -29.08 -24.67 -4.92
C ASN A 19 -28.01 -23.66 -4.51
N GLY A 20 -27.96 -23.33 -3.23
CA GLY A 20 -27.25 -22.17 -2.67
C GLY A 20 -25.82 -22.03 -3.15
N GLY A 21 -25.58 -21.00 -3.97
CA GLY A 21 -24.24 -20.67 -4.48
C GLY A 21 -23.54 -19.74 -3.51
N VAL A 22 -22.51 -20.27 -2.84
CA VAL A 22 -21.39 -19.48 -2.32
C VAL A 22 -20.99 -18.51 -3.44
N SER A 23 -20.83 -17.23 -3.13
CA SER A 23 -20.22 -16.32 -4.10
C SER A 23 -18.83 -16.87 -4.41
N ASP A 24 -18.67 -17.43 -5.61
CA ASP A 24 -17.38 -17.89 -6.10
C ASP A 24 -16.48 -16.65 -6.26
N HIS A 25 -15.75 -16.34 -5.19
CA HIS A 25 -14.68 -15.36 -5.23
C HIS A 25 -13.54 -15.98 -6.03
N PHE A 26 -13.25 -15.43 -7.21
CA PHE A 26 -12.04 -15.78 -7.93
C PHE A 26 -10.92 -14.85 -7.48
N LEU A 27 -9.78 -15.43 -7.13
CA LEU A 27 -8.57 -14.71 -6.73
C LEU A 27 -7.61 -14.66 -7.92
N ILE A 28 -6.96 -13.51 -8.11
CA ILE A 28 -5.86 -13.36 -9.06
C ILE A 28 -4.59 -13.09 -8.25
N GLU A 29 -3.61 -13.97 -8.41
CA GLU A 29 -2.29 -13.81 -7.81
C GLU A 29 -1.30 -13.27 -8.85
N LEU A 30 -0.50 -12.28 -8.46
CA LEU A 30 0.49 -11.65 -9.31
C LEU A 30 1.87 -11.79 -8.66
N ASN A 31 2.84 -12.29 -9.43
CA ASN A 31 4.23 -12.35 -9.01
C ASN A 31 4.97 -11.11 -9.50
N PHE A 32 5.10 -10.09 -8.64
CA PHE A 32 5.86 -8.88 -8.94
C PHE A 32 7.36 -9.10 -8.68
N PRO A 33 8.26 -8.51 -9.48
CA PRO A 33 9.69 -8.61 -9.24
C PRO A 33 10.08 -7.94 -7.93
N THR A 34 11.04 -8.54 -7.21
CA THR A 34 11.63 -7.93 -6.01
C THR A 34 12.44 -6.69 -6.42
N VAL A 35 12.12 -5.55 -5.81
CA VAL A 35 12.83 -4.28 -6.03
C VAL A 35 13.76 -4.01 -4.84
N PRO A 36 15.08 -3.90 -5.06
CA PRO A 36 16.02 -3.52 -4.00
C PRO A 36 15.78 -2.11 -3.49
N VAL A 37 16.15 -1.87 -2.23
CA VAL A 37 16.17 -0.55 -1.62
C VAL A 37 17.59 -0.13 -1.24
N THR A 38 17.84 1.17 -1.25
CA THR A 38 19.07 1.78 -0.75
C THR A 38 18.74 2.77 0.36
N ASP A 39 19.74 3.10 1.17
CA ASP A 39 19.59 4.15 2.18
C ASP A 39 19.31 5.50 1.53
N PHE A 40 18.49 6.29 2.22
CA PHE A 40 18.14 7.63 1.78
C PHE A 40 19.11 8.67 2.35
N ASN A 41 19.41 9.72 1.58
CA ASN A 41 20.33 10.76 2.00
C ASN A 41 19.75 11.57 3.19
N SER A 42 20.49 11.65 4.29
CA SER A 42 20.06 12.38 5.50
C SER A 42 19.82 13.87 5.24
N ALA A 43 20.51 14.47 4.27
CA ALA A 43 20.29 15.88 3.90
C ALA A 43 18.87 16.14 3.37
N GLU A 44 18.26 15.13 2.74
CA GLU A 44 16.93 15.20 2.14
C GLU A 44 15.83 14.76 3.12
N ALA A 45 16.17 14.13 4.24
CA ALA A 45 15.20 13.63 5.23
C ALA A 45 14.32 14.75 5.81
N SER A 46 14.86 15.96 5.95
CA SER A 46 14.10 17.13 6.40
C SER A 46 12.97 17.52 5.45
N LEU A 47 13.16 17.34 4.14
CA LEU A 47 12.12 17.60 3.14
C LEU A 47 10.99 16.59 3.27
N ILE A 48 11.33 15.32 3.53
CA ILE A 48 10.35 14.25 3.71
C ILE A 48 9.54 14.45 4.99
N SER A 49 10.19 14.77 6.10
CA SER A 49 9.53 15.11 7.37
C SER A 49 8.50 16.22 7.15
N LYS A 50 8.93 17.33 6.54
CA LYS A 50 8.05 18.48 6.27
C LYS A 50 6.89 18.10 5.35
N ALA A 51 7.14 17.30 4.31
CA ALA A 51 6.11 16.84 3.39
C ALA A 51 5.05 15.96 4.07
N LEU A 52 5.39 15.33 5.19
CA LEU A 52 4.50 14.50 6.01
C LEU A 52 4.03 15.21 7.28
N ASN A 53 4.00 16.55 7.29
CA ASN A 53 3.59 17.37 8.45
C ASN A 53 4.38 17.05 9.73
N ASP A 54 5.68 16.82 9.57
CA ASP A 54 6.63 16.52 10.65
C ASP A 54 6.26 15.26 11.46
N ALA A 55 5.60 14.30 10.81
CA ALA A 55 5.35 12.98 11.37
C ALA A 55 6.67 12.28 11.77
N PRO A 56 6.71 11.57 12.92
CA PRO A 56 7.91 10.89 13.38
C PRO A 56 8.23 9.68 12.49
N LEU A 57 9.33 9.81 11.73
CA LEU A 57 9.84 8.79 10.82
C LEU A 57 10.67 7.75 11.58
N ILE A 58 10.41 6.46 11.34
CA ILE A 58 11.24 5.35 11.83
C ILE A 58 12.40 5.09 10.86
N ASP A 59 12.11 5.01 9.57
CA ASP A 59 13.09 4.73 8.53
C ASP A 59 12.67 5.38 7.21
N VAL A 60 13.67 5.70 6.38
CA VAL A 60 13.47 6.23 5.03
C VAL A 60 14.44 5.53 4.08
N LYS A 61 13.88 4.92 3.05
CA LYS A 61 14.60 4.19 2.00
C LYS A 61 14.25 4.74 0.63
N ARG A 62 15.03 4.34 -0.37
CA ARG A 62 14.80 4.65 -1.78
C ARG A 62 14.79 3.37 -2.60
N THR A 63 13.82 3.20 -3.48
CA THR A 63 13.78 2.06 -4.40
C THR A 63 14.75 2.30 -5.56
N THR A 64 15.43 1.25 -6.03
CA THR A 64 16.45 1.40 -7.08
C THR A 64 15.88 1.47 -8.50
N THR A 65 14.66 0.98 -8.72
CA THR A 65 14.06 0.88 -10.06
C THR A 65 13.16 2.05 -10.40
N ALA A 66 12.12 2.28 -9.59
CA ALA A 66 11.11 3.31 -9.85
C ALA A 66 11.44 4.65 -9.18
N ASP A 67 12.52 4.70 -8.41
CA ASP A 67 12.99 5.88 -7.70
C ASP A 67 11.95 6.43 -6.68
N ASP A 68 11.11 5.55 -6.13
CA ASP A 68 10.18 5.89 -5.06
C ASP A 68 10.90 5.99 -3.72
N ILE A 69 10.46 6.95 -2.91
CA ILE A 69 10.89 7.08 -1.52
C ILE A 69 9.93 6.27 -0.67
N PHE A 70 10.48 5.39 0.16
CA PHE A 70 9.73 4.54 1.07
C PHE A 70 9.96 4.99 2.51
N VAL A 71 8.89 5.35 3.20
CA VAL A 71 8.90 5.89 4.56
C VAL A 71 8.16 4.96 5.49
N VAL A 72 8.75 4.69 6.66
CA VAL A 72 8.11 3.95 7.74
C VAL A 72 7.73 4.91 8.87
N LEU A 73 6.45 4.94 9.25
CA LEU A 73 5.94 5.65 10.42
C LEU A 73 5.76 4.69 11.61
N GLN A 74 5.49 5.27 12.79
CA GLN A 74 5.34 4.53 14.04
C GLN A 74 4.23 3.47 14.04
N SER A 75 3.15 3.69 13.30
CA SER A 75 2.02 2.77 13.24
C SER A 75 1.18 3.01 11.98
N GLY A 76 0.37 2.04 11.60
CA GLY A 76 -0.62 2.17 10.54
C GLY A 76 -1.67 3.24 10.86
N LYS A 77 -1.99 3.44 12.15
CA LYS A 77 -2.82 4.58 12.59
C LYS A 77 -2.17 5.91 12.21
N SER A 78 -0.86 6.06 12.43
CA SER A 78 -0.12 7.26 12.01
C SER A 78 -0.13 7.44 10.49
N VAL A 79 -0.14 6.36 9.70
CA VAL A 79 -0.26 6.42 8.23
C VAL A 79 -1.64 6.91 7.80
N ILE A 80 -2.71 6.44 8.46
CA ILE A 80 -4.09 6.85 8.18
C ILE A 80 -4.31 8.32 8.55
N GLU A 81 -3.88 8.73 9.74
CA GLU A 81 -4.14 10.06 10.30
C GLU A 81 -3.22 11.15 9.73
N MET A 82 -2.07 10.78 9.14
CA MET A 82 -1.16 11.74 8.54
C MET A 82 -1.78 12.39 7.30
N GLU A 83 -1.78 13.72 7.30
CA GLU A 83 -2.17 14.54 6.16
C GLU A 83 -0.92 15.02 5.40
N PRO A 84 -0.68 14.57 4.16
CA PRO A 84 0.50 14.96 3.41
C PRO A 84 0.38 16.39 2.85
N ARG A 85 1.50 17.12 2.83
CA ARG A 85 1.63 18.41 2.15
C ARG A 85 2.05 18.19 0.71
N PHE A 86 1.09 18.04 -0.19
CA PHE A 86 1.34 17.71 -1.60
C PHE A 86 2.31 18.68 -2.31
N ASP A 87 2.23 19.98 -2.01
CA ASP A 87 3.16 20.99 -2.55
C ASP A 87 4.62 20.76 -2.16
N ASP A 88 4.85 20.15 -0.99
CA ASP A 88 6.19 19.79 -0.54
C ASP A 88 6.59 18.40 -1.05
N ILE A 89 5.65 17.46 -1.23
CA ILE A 89 5.90 16.19 -1.92
C ILE A 89 6.36 16.43 -3.37
N LEU A 90 5.78 17.43 -4.07
CA LEU A 90 6.20 17.81 -5.41
C LEU A 90 7.69 18.19 -5.50
N LYS A 91 8.26 18.71 -4.40
CA LYS A 91 9.67 19.13 -4.30
C LYS A 91 10.58 18.00 -3.85
N CYS A 92 10.04 16.92 -3.28
CA CYS A 92 10.82 15.76 -2.88
C CYS A 92 11.49 15.12 -4.11
N PRO A 93 12.65 14.46 -3.96
CA PRO A 93 13.25 13.72 -5.06
C PRO A 93 12.41 12.50 -5.43
N GLY A 94 12.79 11.79 -6.48
CA GLY A 94 12.13 10.54 -6.84
C GLY A 94 10.77 10.69 -7.53
N ARG A 95 10.12 9.56 -7.74
CA ARG A 95 8.83 9.49 -8.45
C ARG A 95 7.66 9.84 -7.52
N GLY A 96 7.58 9.19 -6.38
CA GLY A 96 6.55 9.41 -5.37
C GLY A 96 6.99 8.97 -3.99
N LEU A 97 6.06 9.05 -3.04
CA LEU A 97 6.28 8.75 -1.64
C LEU A 97 5.35 7.61 -1.21
N ILE A 98 5.92 6.49 -0.83
CA ILE A 98 5.23 5.35 -0.21
C ILE A 98 5.38 5.51 1.30
N VAL A 99 4.28 5.57 2.03
CA VAL A 99 4.27 5.72 3.49
C VAL A 99 3.61 4.49 4.10
N SER A 100 4.32 3.80 4.98
CA SER A 100 3.87 2.54 5.57
C SER A 100 4.04 2.51 7.08
N GLY A 101 3.29 1.65 7.76
CA GLY A 101 3.37 1.48 9.21
C GLY A 101 2.68 0.19 9.65
N ALA A 102 3.18 -0.43 10.72
CA ALA A 102 2.64 -1.68 11.25
C ALA A 102 1.17 -1.52 11.62
N ALA A 103 0.32 -2.46 11.19
CA ALA A 103 -1.09 -2.40 11.49
C ALA A 103 -1.34 -2.56 13.00
N PRO A 104 -2.51 -2.13 13.52
CA PRO A 104 -2.90 -2.41 14.89
C PRO A 104 -2.83 -3.92 15.20
N PRO A 105 -2.46 -4.35 16.44
CA PRO A 105 -2.33 -5.77 16.77
C PRO A 105 -3.61 -6.61 16.60
N ASP A 106 -4.77 -5.96 16.60
CA ASP A 106 -6.10 -6.52 16.37
C ASP A 106 -6.52 -6.54 14.88
N SER A 107 -5.65 -6.09 13.99
CA SER A 107 -5.83 -6.14 12.54
C SER A 107 -5.58 -7.52 11.97
N GLU A 108 -6.33 -7.89 10.93
CA GLU A 108 -6.04 -9.08 10.11
C GLU A 108 -4.86 -8.85 9.15
N PHE A 109 -4.43 -7.60 8.96
CA PHE A 109 -3.34 -7.18 8.07
C PHE A 109 -2.03 -6.95 8.83
N ASP A 110 -0.90 -7.11 8.15
CA ASP A 110 0.43 -6.88 8.74
C ASP A 110 0.80 -5.39 8.82
N PHE A 111 0.39 -4.60 7.81
CA PHE A 111 0.69 -3.18 7.72
C PHE A 111 -0.31 -2.42 6.86
N ILE A 112 -0.30 -1.10 7.03
CA ILE A 112 -1.05 -0.14 6.21
C ILE A 112 -0.05 0.65 5.37
N SER A 113 -0.35 0.86 4.08
CA SER A 113 0.48 1.63 3.16
C SER A 113 -0.34 2.61 2.31
N ARG A 114 0.22 3.79 2.03
CA ARG A 114 -0.35 4.83 1.17
C ARG A 114 0.70 5.29 0.16
N PHE A 115 0.29 5.58 -1.07
CA PHE A 115 1.19 6.03 -2.13
C PHE A 115 0.79 7.38 -2.73
N PHE A 116 1.67 8.37 -2.61
CA PHE A 116 1.48 9.73 -3.07
C PHE A 116 2.39 10.04 -4.25
N CYS A 117 1.81 10.53 -5.36
CA CYS A 117 2.60 10.82 -6.56
C CYS A 117 2.09 12.07 -7.29
N PRO A 118 2.06 13.24 -6.61
CA PRO A 118 1.49 14.47 -7.16
C PRO A 118 2.22 14.96 -8.42
N LYS A 119 3.45 14.50 -8.68
CA LYS A 119 4.22 14.79 -9.91
C LYS A 119 3.52 14.31 -11.18
N TYR A 120 2.64 13.31 -11.08
CA TYR A 120 1.80 12.86 -12.20
C TYR A 120 0.38 13.44 -12.16
N GLY A 121 0.15 14.49 -11.38
CA GLY A 121 -1.17 15.11 -11.21
C GLY A 121 -2.14 14.30 -10.37
N ILE A 122 -1.66 13.25 -9.68
CA ILE A 122 -2.47 12.38 -8.83
C ILE A 122 -1.91 12.46 -7.41
N ASN A 123 -2.67 13.09 -6.52
CA ASN A 123 -2.25 13.29 -5.13
C ASN A 123 -2.01 11.97 -4.40
N GLU A 124 -2.93 11.00 -4.56
CA GLU A 124 -2.86 9.68 -3.94
C GLU A 124 -3.41 8.62 -4.91
N PHE A 125 -2.66 7.54 -5.15
CA PHE A 125 -2.99 6.51 -6.15
C PHE A 125 -3.88 5.38 -5.58
N ALA A 126 -3.71 5.02 -4.31
CA ALA A 126 -4.60 4.13 -3.55
C ALA A 126 -4.08 3.96 -2.12
N GLU A 127 -4.99 3.64 -1.19
CA GLU A 127 -4.66 3.07 0.12
C GLU A 127 -4.56 1.55 -0.03
N VAL A 128 -3.39 0.97 0.27
CA VAL A 128 -3.12 -0.45 0.11
C VAL A 128 -3.00 -1.11 1.49
N HIS A 129 -3.92 -2.03 1.77
CA HIS A 129 -3.90 -2.90 2.94
C HIS A 129 -3.40 -4.27 2.46
N ILE A 130 -2.22 -4.72 2.92
CA ILE A 130 -1.65 -6.01 2.50
C ILE A 130 -1.99 -7.09 3.52
N VAL A 131 -2.61 -8.17 3.03
CA VAL A 131 -3.03 -9.39 3.73
C VAL A 131 -1.87 -10.08 4.47
N PRO A 132 -2.16 -10.90 5.50
CA PRO A 132 -1.13 -11.49 6.33
C PRO A 132 -0.24 -12.43 5.51
N TRP A 133 1.07 -12.28 5.65
CA TRP A 133 2.07 -13.17 5.07
C TRP A 133 1.92 -14.58 5.66
N HIS A 134 1.10 -15.43 5.05
CA HIS A 134 1.15 -16.87 5.32
C HIS A 134 2.33 -17.44 4.52
N PRO A 135 3.39 -17.97 5.16
CA PRO A 135 4.44 -18.65 4.45
C PRO A 135 3.84 -19.90 3.82
N ILE A 136 3.57 -19.85 2.51
CA ILE A 136 3.29 -21.07 1.76
C ILE A 136 4.62 -21.83 1.68
N GLY A 137 4.83 -22.76 2.61
CA GLY A 137 5.86 -23.79 2.49
C GLY A 137 7.17 -23.59 3.24
N ALA A 138 7.22 -22.91 4.39
CA ALA A 138 8.37 -23.03 5.30
C ALA A 138 8.31 -24.37 6.07
N LYS A 139 8.62 -25.49 5.39
CA LYS A 139 9.06 -26.70 6.06
C LYS A 139 10.58 -26.79 5.97
N SER A 140 11.20 -26.77 7.15
CA SER A 140 12.50 -27.38 7.48
C SER A 140 13.76 -26.76 6.87
N TRP A 141 14.36 -25.83 7.61
CA TRP A 141 15.82 -25.64 7.61
C TRP A 141 16.29 -25.40 9.06
N GLU A 142 16.21 -26.46 9.86
CA GLU A 142 17.11 -26.65 11.00
C GLU A 142 17.77 -28.02 10.81
N SER A 143 19.07 -27.98 10.53
CA SER A 143 20.05 -29.03 10.80
C SER A 143 21.38 -28.35 11.07
#